data_AF-A0A6N2Z2R8-F1
#
_entry.id   AF-A0A6N2Z2R8-F1
#
_cell.length_a   1.000
_cell.length_b   1.000
_cell.length_c   1.000
_cell.angle_alpha   90.00
_cell.angle_beta   90.00
_cell.angle_gamma   90.00
#
_symmetry.space_group_name_H-M   'P 1'
#
loop_
_entity.id
_entity.type
_entity.pdbx_description
1 polymer ?
#
loop_
_entity_poly.entity_id
_entity_poly.type
_entity_poly.pdbx_seq_one_letter_code
_entity_poly.pdbx_strand_id
1 'polypeptide(L)'
;MIKFGQEVQEIQRGGFDDLVKEQYKLILDDGYAVSVIRGPLSYGGDEGLFEMAILGPNTGDPVYDVDVDIFGGDVLGYLTEEQVTEHLATLKERHANK
;
A
#
# COMPACT_ATOMS: atom_id res chain seq x y z
N MET A 1 4.59 9.97 9.18
CA MET A 1 3.78 11.15 8.81
C MET A 1 2.31 10.75 8.72
N ILE A 2 1.36 11.68 8.74
CA ILE A 2 -0.05 11.36 8.52
C ILE A 2 -0.37 11.47 7.02
N LYS A 3 -0.90 10.39 6.44
CA LYS A 3 -1.44 10.30 5.07
C LYS A 3 -2.51 9.20 5.05
N PHE A 4 -3.50 9.27 4.16
CA PHE A 4 -4.58 8.27 4.08
C PHE A 4 -5.33 8.05 5.41
N GLY A 5 -5.42 9.09 6.25
CA GLY A 5 -5.98 8.99 7.59
C GLY A 5 -5.18 8.11 8.59
N GLN A 6 -3.97 7.66 8.22
CA GLN A 6 -3.14 6.76 9.04
C GLN A 6 -1.74 7.35 9.26
N GLU A 7 -1.05 6.85 10.29
CA GLU A 7 0.38 7.08 10.43
C GLU A 7 1.15 6.13 9.51
N VAL A 8 1.88 6.69 8.54
CA VAL A 8 2.65 5.95 7.54
C VAL A 8 4.11 6.39 7.52
N GLN A 9 4.97 5.48 7.06
CA GLN A 9 6.36 5.78 6.71
C GLN A 9 6.42 6.18 5.25
N GLU A 10 6.90 7.39 4.96
CA GLU A 10 7.23 7.78 3.59
C GLU A 10 8.59 7.19 3.22
N ILE A 11 8.67 6.53 2.07
CA ILE A 11 9.88 5.87 1.59
C ILE A 11 10.49 6.74 0.50
N GLN A 12 11.58 7.42 0.83
CA GLN A 12 12.37 8.17 -0.15
C GLN A 12 13.30 7.22 -0.89
N ARG A 13 13.08 7.01 -2.19
CA ARG A 13 14.01 6.27 -3.04
C ARG A 13 14.98 7.25 -3.70
N GLY A 14 16.26 7.18 -3.33
CA GLY A 14 17.30 7.91 -4.04
C GLY A 14 17.64 7.23 -5.37
N GLY A 15 17.51 7.95 -6.50
CA GLY A 15 18.16 7.56 -7.76
C GLY A 15 17.30 6.93 -8.87
N PHE A 16 15.97 6.97 -8.77
CA PHE A 16 15.06 6.61 -9.87
C PHE A 16 13.90 7.61 -9.94
N ASP A 17 14.22 8.88 -10.22
CA ASP A 17 13.31 10.03 -10.08
C ASP A 17 12.02 9.94 -10.91
N ASP A 18 11.89 8.98 -11.84
CA ASP A 18 10.73 8.91 -12.73
C ASP A 18 9.84 7.66 -12.57
N LEU A 19 10.22 6.65 -11.76
CA LEU A 19 9.47 5.38 -11.75
C LEU A 19 8.43 5.29 -10.63
N VAL A 20 8.75 5.81 -9.46
CA VAL A 20 7.85 5.88 -8.30
C VAL A 20 7.92 7.31 -7.77
N LYS A 21 6.83 8.07 -7.96
CA LYS A 21 6.72 9.45 -7.50
C LYS A 21 6.51 9.51 -5.99
N GLU A 22 5.69 8.59 -5.48
CA GLU A 22 5.37 8.48 -4.06
C GLU A 22 5.35 7.01 -3.63
N GLN A 23 5.92 6.74 -2.46
CA GLN A 23 5.78 5.46 -1.79
C GLN A 23 5.58 5.65 -0.29
N TYR A 24 4.59 4.95 0.24
CA TYR A 24 4.26 4.92 1.65
C TYR A 24 4.17 3.47 2.13
N LYS A 25 4.49 3.26 3.42
CA LYS A 25 4.34 1.98 4.10
C LYS A 25 3.53 2.16 5.38
N LEU A 26 2.45 1.40 5.52
CA LEU A 26 1.71 1.23 6.78
C LEU A 26 2.12 -0.09 7.42
N ILE A 27 2.48 -0.07 8.71
CA ILE A 27 2.68 -1.30 9.50
C ILE A 27 1.37 -1.67 10.18
N LEU A 28 0.98 -2.93 10.10
CA LEU A 28 -0.19 -3.50 10.75
C LEU A 28 0.21 -4.20 12.06
N ASP A 29 -0.74 -4.39 12.95
CA ASP A 29 -0.48 -4.82 14.34
C ASP A 29 0.04 -6.26 14.45
N ASP A 30 -0.29 -7.13 13.49
CA ASP A 30 0.18 -8.52 13.42
C ASP A 30 1.51 -8.67 12.67
N GLY A 31 2.17 -7.54 12.38
CA GLY A 31 3.49 -7.47 11.74
C GLY A 31 3.45 -7.40 10.22
N TYR A 32 2.31 -7.66 9.57
CA TYR A 32 2.16 -7.40 8.14
C TYR A 32 2.30 -5.89 7.86
N ALA A 33 2.48 -5.54 6.60
CA ALA A 33 2.50 -4.15 6.18
C ALA A 33 1.76 -3.96 4.86
N VAL A 34 1.42 -2.73 4.53
CA VAL A 34 0.86 -2.36 3.23
C VAL A 34 1.80 -1.36 2.58
N SER A 35 2.27 -1.69 1.38
CA SER A 35 2.95 -0.75 0.48
C SER A 35 1.90 -0.04 -0.35
N VAL A 36 1.99 1.28 -0.41
CA VAL A 36 1.18 2.13 -1.28
C VAL A 36 2.12 2.90 -2.18
N ILE A 37 1.96 2.79 -3.50
CA ILE A 37 2.80 3.54 -4.45
C ILE A 37 1.98 4.27 -5.49
N ARG A 38 2.58 5.32 -6.05
CA ARG A 38 2.11 6.02 -7.25
C ARG A 38 3.29 6.40 -8.11
N GLY A 39 3.20 6.16 -9.40
CA GLY A 39 4.20 6.59 -10.37
C GLY A 39 3.82 6.24 -11.81
N PRO A 40 4.56 6.74 -12.81
CA PRO A 40 4.27 6.50 -14.23
C PRO A 40 4.23 5.01 -14.63
N LEU A 41 4.91 4.13 -13.90
CA LEU A 41 4.90 2.67 -14.14
C LEU A 41 3.99 1.87 -13.19
N SER A 42 3.29 2.53 -12.26
CA SER A 42 2.24 1.88 -11.48
C SER A 42 0.98 1.68 -12.33
N TYR A 43 0.03 0.86 -11.88
CA TYR A 43 -1.27 0.69 -12.54
C TYR A 43 -1.97 2.03 -12.81
N GLY A 44 -1.86 2.99 -11.89
CA GLY A 44 -2.42 4.34 -12.04
C GLY A 44 -1.66 5.26 -12.99
N GLY A 45 -0.45 4.89 -13.41
CA GLY A 45 0.40 5.61 -14.36
C GLY A 45 0.33 7.12 -14.30
N ASP A 46 0.07 7.72 -15.45
CA ASP A 46 -0.10 9.18 -15.62
C ASP A 46 -1.46 9.70 -15.15
N GLU A 47 -2.42 8.83 -14.81
CA GLU A 47 -3.71 9.22 -14.22
C GLU A 47 -3.56 9.66 -12.76
N GLY A 48 -2.40 9.40 -12.15
CA GLY A 48 -2.10 9.82 -10.78
C GLY A 48 -2.82 9.00 -9.72
N LEU A 49 -3.28 7.80 -10.06
CA LEU A 49 -3.87 6.83 -9.13
C LEU A 49 -2.78 6.01 -8.42
N PHE A 50 -3.15 5.42 -7.30
CA PHE A 50 -2.30 4.59 -6.46
C PHE A 50 -2.50 3.10 -6.75
N GLU A 51 -1.56 2.30 -6.28
CA GLU A 51 -1.70 0.87 -6.11
C GLU A 51 -1.23 0.43 -4.71
N MET A 52 -1.76 -0.71 -4.25
CA MET A 52 -1.51 -1.27 -2.93
C MET A 52 -1.07 -2.73 -3.02
N ALA A 53 -0.10 -3.11 -2.20
CA ALA A 53 0.31 -4.50 -2.00
C ALA A 53 0.47 -4.80 -0.51
N ILE A 54 -0.04 -5.95 -0.06
CA ILE A 54 0.23 -6.44 1.30
C ILE A 54 1.61 -7.12 1.33
N LEU A 55 2.37 -6.83 2.37
CA LEU A 55 3.74 -7.29 2.57
C LEU A 55 3.81 -8.21 3.79
N GLY A 56 4.57 -9.30 3.67
CA GLY A 56 4.77 -10.25 4.76
C GLY A 56 5.61 -9.68 5.92
N PRO A 57 5.41 -10.18 7.16
CA PRO A 57 6.00 -9.61 8.39
C PRO A 57 7.53 -9.71 8.53
N ASN A 58 8.21 -10.50 7.69
CA ASN A 58 9.65 -10.76 7.83
C ASN A 58 10.46 -10.34 6.61
N THR A 59 9.92 -10.50 5.40
CA THR A 59 10.64 -10.24 4.17
C THR A 59 10.40 -8.83 3.65
N GLY A 60 9.24 -8.25 3.98
CA GLY A 60 8.78 -7.03 3.30
C GLY A 60 8.45 -7.26 1.83
N ASP A 61 8.37 -8.52 1.39
CA ASP A 61 7.97 -8.90 0.04
C ASP A 61 6.44 -8.97 -0.07
N PRO A 62 5.87 -8.69 -1.26
CA PRO A 62 4.45 -8.90 -1.52
C PRO A 62 4.03 -10.34 -1.23
N VAL A 63 2.88 -10.48 -0.56
CA VAL A 63 2.18 -11.76 -0.37
C VAL A 63 0.82 -11.70 -1.04
N TYR A 64 0.34 -12.82 -1.55
CA TYR A 64 -0.83 -12.88 -2.44
C TYR A 64 -1.97 -13.74 -1.90
N ASP A 65 -1.77 -14.38 -0.75
CA ASP A 65 -2.71 -15.28 -0.10
C ASP A 65 -3.31 -14.69 1.20
N VAL A 66 -3.09 -13.39 1.45
CA VAL A 66 -3.59 -12.64 2.60
C VAL A 66 -4.54 -11.54 2.15
N ASP A 67 -5.69 -11.42 2.82
CA ASP A 67 -6.78 -10.48 2.50
C ASP A 67 -7.17 -10.51 1.01
N VAL A 68 -7.26 -11.72 0.47
CA VAL A 68 -7.59 -12.01 -0.94
C VAL A 68 -8.94 -11.40 -1.35
N ASP A 69 -9.87 -11.21 -0.41
CA ASP A 69 -11.16 -10.54 -0.65
C ASP A 69 -11.00 -9.04 -1.00
N ILE A 70 -9.91 -8.40 -0.56
CA ILE A 70 -9.58 -7.01 -0.87
C ILE A 70 -8.63 -6.92 -2.07
N PHE A 71 -7.56 -7.72 -2.05
CA PHE A 71 -6.47 -7.64 -3.04
C PHE A 71 -6.70 -8.48 -4.30
N GLY A 72 -7.68 -9.38 -4.31
CA GLY A 72 -7.93 -10.26 -5.45
C GLY A 72 -6.80 -11.28 -5.73
N GLY A 73 -5.89 -11.46 -4.76
CA GLY A 73 -4.70 -12.30 -4.91
C GLY A 73 -3.58 -11.68 -5.74
N ASP A 74 -3.58 -10.36 -5.94
CA ASP A 74 -2.54 -9.61 -6.65
C ASP A 74 -2.38 -8.21 -6.04
N VAL A 75 -1.58 -7.34 -6.67
CA VAL A 75 -1.53 -5.91 -6.40
C VAL A 75 -2.87 -5.26 -6.78
N LEU A 76 -3.43 -4.46 -5.86
CA LEU A 76 -4.66 -3.71 -6.10
C LEU A 76 -4.32 -2.33 -6.69
N GLY A 77 -4.56 -2.15 -7.99
CA GLY A 77 -4.28 -0.91 -8.72
C GLY A 77 -5.48 0.02 -8.93
N TYR A 78 -5.23 1.14 -9.62
CA TYR A 78 -6.24 2.13 -10.03
C TYR A 78 -7.05 2.75 -8.88
N LEU A 79 -6.39 3.05 -7.76
CA LEU A 79 -7.05 3.56 -6.56
C LEU A 79 -6.93 5.08 -6.42
N THR A 80 -8.03 5.75 -6.10
CA THR A 80 -7.98 7.13 -5.60
C THR A 80 -7.43 7.16 -4.18
N GLU A 81 -7.04 8.36 -3.71
CA GLU A 81 -6.59 8.55 -2.33
C GLU A 81 -7.69 8.19 -1.30
N GLU A 82 -8.97 8.44 -1.62
CA GLU A 82 -10.09 8.03 -0.77
C GLU A 82 -10.20 6.50 -0.69
N GLN A 83 -10.09 5.80 -1.81
CA GLN A 83 -10.15 4.33 -1.82
C GLN A 83 -8.98 3.71 -1.04
N VAL A 84 -7.76 4.25 -1.20
CA VAL A 84 -6.62 3.83 -0.37
C VAL A 84 -6.93 4.04 1.12
N THR A 85 -7.50 5.18 1.49
CA THR A 85 -7.87 5.50 2.88
C THR A 85 -8.85 4.47 3.45
N GLU A 86 -9.90 4.12 2.70
CA GLU A 86 -10.91 3.14 3.10
C GLU A 86 -10.31 1.73 3.28
N HIS A 87 -9.47 1.30 2.34
CA HIS A 87 -8.80 0.00 2.42
C HIS A 87 -7.82 -0.08 3.59
N LEU A 88 -6.99 0.95 3.81
CA LEU A 88 -6.04 0.97 4.92
C LEU A 88 -6.74 0.99 6.29
N ALA A 89 -7.84 1.71 6.42
CA ALA A 89 -8.64 1.69 7.65
C ALA A 89 -9.20 0.27 7.94
N THR A 90 -9.75 -0.38 6.92
CA THR A 90 -10.27 -1.75 7.01
C THR A 90 -9.18 -2.75 7.39
N LEU A 91 -8.02 -2.69 6.74
CA LEU A 91 -6.89 -3.58 7.00
C LEU A 91 -6.35 -3.39 8.42
N LYS A 92 -6.23 -2.14 8.88
CA LYS A 92 -5.76 -1.85 10.24
C LYS A 92 -6.68 -2.45 11.30
N GLU A 93 -7.99 -2.26 11.16
CA GLU A 93 -8.96 -2.84 12.09
C GLU A 93 -8.93 -4.38 12.05
N ARG A 94 -8.86 -4.96 10.85
CA ARG A 94 -8.83 -6.42 10.67
C ARG A 94 -7.59 -7.05 11.32
N HIS A 95 -6.42 -6.44 11.16
CA HIS A 95 -5.15 -6.97 11.68
C HIS A 95 -4.92 -6.66 13.16
N ALA A 96 -5.62 -5.68 13.72
CA ALA A 96 -5.63 -5.44 15.18
C ALA A 96 -6.40 -6.52 15.96
N ASN A 97 -7.30 -7.25 15.30
CA ASN A 97 -8.24 -8.19 15.93
C ASN A 97 -7.99 -9.68 15.57
N LYS A 98 -6.86 -10.01 14.94
CA LYS A 98 -6.44 -11.38 14.60
C LYS A 98 -5.64 -11.99 15.76
#